data_AF-A0A2G6I1L8-F1
#
_entry.id   AF-A0A2G6I1L8-F1
#
_cell.length_a   1.000
_cell.length_b   1.000
_cell.length_c   1.000
_cell.angle_alpha   90.00
_cell.angle_beta   90.00
_cell.angle_gamma   90.00
#
_symmetry.space_group_name_H-M   'P 1'
#
loop_
_entity.id
_entity.type
_entity.pdbx_description
1 polymer ?
#
loop_
_entity_poly.entity_id
_entity_poly.type
_entity_poly.pdbx_seq_one_letter_code
_entity_poly.pdbx_strand_id
1 'polypeptide(L)'
;MPYCSRCGVEVDPEIVRCPLCEAPIQQLPLNGGNPWPAKAAPPPLPAPRSTEERIALAKTLTTLGFLIPASIVMSVDWFVSGRLTWSLLVLSCLVAAWLCAILPLVFTRRPYSLIVSLTATAGALEFIIGYLSGNISWVLPGGIPITLLGGVLAGLIVLLARKAKRLGSNLASWILLALT
;
A
#
# COMPACT_ATOMS: atom_id res chain seq x y z
N MET A 1 38.32 0.21 38.80
CA MET A 1 39.53 -0.57 39.15
C MET A 1 40.49 -0.46 37.98
N PRO A 2 41.74 -0.01 38.18
CA PRO A 2 42.71 0.14 37.09
C PRO A 2 43.35 -1.20 36.70
N TYR A 3 43.68 -1.34 35.42
CA TYR A 3 44.45 -2.45 34.87
C TYR A 3 45.82 -1.95 34.41
N CYS A 4 46.84 -2.79 34.53
CA CYS A 4 48.14 -2.47 33.92
C CYS A 4 48.06 -2.70 32.41
N SER A 5 48.30 -1.66 31.61
CA SER A 5 48.30 -1.76 30.14
C SER A 5 49.41 -2.64 29.57
N ARG A 6 50.46 -2.93 30.36
CA ARG A 6 51.62 -3.72 29.91
C ARG A 6 51.48 -5.22 30.19
N CYS A 7 51.01 -5.61 31.37
CA CYS A 7 50.87 -7.02 31.76
C CYS A 7 49.41 -7.49 31.87
N GLY A 8 48.43 -6.58 31.79
CA GLY A 8 47.00 -6.91 31.82
C GLY A 8 46.44 -7.28 33.20
N VAL A 9 47.25 -7.25 34.25
CA VAL A 9 46.82 -7.59 35.61
C VAL A 9 46.03 -6.45 36.24
N GLU A 10 44.97 -6.82 36.94
CA GLU A 10 44.17 -5.91 37.75
C GLU A 10 44.93 -5.54 39.01
N VAL A 11 44.98 -4.24 39.29
CA VAL A 11 45.77 -3.67 40.38
C VAL A 11 44.90 -2.77 41.22
N ASP A 12 45.19 -2.74 42.53
CA ASP A 12 44.46 -1.91 43.46
C ASP A 12 44.67 -0.41 43.10
N PRO A 13 43.62 0.44 43.13
CA PRO A 13 43.73 1.87 42.82
C PRO A 13 44.78 2.67 43.58
N GLU A 14 45.22 2.22 44.76
CA GLU A 14 46.26 2.92 45.54
C GLU A 14 47.69 2.64 45.04
N ILE A 15 47.87 1.65 44.17
CA ILE A 15 49.19 1.24 43.66
C ILE A 15 49.60 2.13 42.48
N VAL A 16 50.77 2.76 42.58
CA VAL A 16 51.30 3.66 41.52
C VAL A 16 52.13 2.90 40.47
N ARG A 17 52.72 1.75 40.82
CA ARG A 17 53.52 0.91 39.92
C ARG A 17 53.12 -0.56 40.02
N CYS A 18 52.99 -1.22 38.87
CA CYS A 18 52.63 -2.64 38.83
C CYS A 18 53.72 -3.49 39.53
N PRO A 19 53.38 -4.36 40.51
CA PRO A 19 54.37 -5.16 41.22
C PRO A 19 54.99 -6.28 40.37
N LEU A 20 54.38 -6.65 39.23
CA LEU A 20 54.87 -7.73 38.38
C LEU A 20 55.84 -7.27 37.30
N CYS A 21 55.58 -6.12 36.68
CA CYS A 21 56.38 -5.63 35.55
C CYS A 21 56.94 -4.21 35.77
N GLU A 22 56.78 -3.67 36.99
CA GLU A 22 57.26 -2.35 37.46
C GLU A 22 56.82 -1.13 36.63
N ALA A 23 55.89 -1.34 35.69
CA ALA A 23 55.38 -0.28 34.84
C ALA A 23 54.51 0.70 35.66
N PRO A 24 54.63 2.02 35.42
CA PRO A 24 53.76 3.00 36.06
C PRO A 24 52.32 2.80 35.61
N ILE A 25 51.38 2.81 36.56
CA ILE A 25 49.95 2.67 36.28
C ILE A 25 49.41 4.02 35.81
N GLN A 26 48.73 4.02 34.66
CA GLN A 26 48.13 5.24 34.12
C GLN A 26 46.92 5.63 34.96
N GLN A 27 47.03 6.73 35.69
CA GLN A 27 45.92 7.34 36.41
C GLN A 27 45.10 8.16 35.40
N LEU A 28 44.00 7.61 34.89
CA LEU A 28 43.02 8.46 34.20
C LEU A 28 42.30 9.30 35.28
N PRO A 29 42.20 10.63 35.11
CA PRO A 29 41.42 11.45 36.02
C PRO A 29 39.97 10.98 35.98
N LEU A 30 39.48 10.48 37.13
CA LEU A 30 38.08 10.09 37.37
C LEU A 30 37.14 11.31 37.47
N ASN A 31 37.49 12.43 36.84
CA ASN A 31 36.55 13.52 36.65
C ASN A 31 35.61 13.07 35.53
N GLY A 32 34.48 12.48 35.92
CA GLY A 32 33.46 11.82 35.11
C GLY A 32 32.73 12.71 34.10
N GLY A 33 33.46 13.36 33.21
CA GLY A 33 32.94 13.91 31.97
C GLY A 33 33.32 12.98 30.83
N ASN A 34 32.32 12.40 30.15
CA ASN A 34 32.54 11.74 28.87
C ASN A 34 33.19 12.77 27.92
N PRO A 35 34.37 12.51 27.31
CA PRO A 35 35.03 13.47 26.41
C PRO A 35 34.23 13.73 25.12
N TRP A 36 33.23 12.90 24.85
CA TRP A 36 32.33 13.08 23.72
C TRP A 36 31.19 14.04 24.06
N PRO A 37 30.92 15.09 23.25
CA PRO A 37 29.67 15.84 23.37
C PRO A 37 28.52 14.84 23.34
N ALA A 38 27.62 14.93 24.32
CA ALA A 38 26.39 14.17 24.31
C ALA A 38 25.73 14.41 22.96
N LYS A 39 25.77 13.42 22.05
CA LYS A 39 25.06 13.50 20.78
C LYS A 39 23.62 13.82 21.14
N ALA A 40 23.16 15.02 20.78
CA ALA A 40 21.76 15.38 20.90
C ALA A 40 20.98 14.22 20.26
N ALA A 41 20.06 13.63 21.04
CA ALA A 41 19.24 12.54 20.52
C ALA A 41 18.63 13.01 19.19
N PRO A 42 18.72 12.20 18.12
CA PRO A 42 18.11 12.58 16.85
C PRO A 42 16.64 12.94 17.09
N PRO A 43 16.10 13.94 16.38
CA PRO A 43 14.72 14.35 16.57
C PRO A 43 13.79 13.13 16.43
N PRO A 44 12.71 13.06 17.22
CA PRO A 44 11.77 11.95 17.14
C PRO A 44 11.31 11.76 15.69
N LEU A 45 11.30 10.51 15.22
CA LEU A 45 10.74 10.20 13.91
C LEU A 45 9.27 10.65 13.87
N PRO A 46 8.82 11.24 12.74
CA PRO A 46 7.41 11.62 12.61
C PRO A 46 6.53 10.38 12.82
N ALA A 47 5.42 10.58 13.54
CA ALA A 47 4.48 9.50 13.84
C ALA A 47 4.00 8.84 12.54
N PRO A 48 3.83 7.49 12.53
CA PRO A 48 3.31 6.81 11.36
C PRO A 48 1.90 7.33 11.04
N ARG A 49 1.66 7.70 9.77
CA ARG A 49 0.35 8.14 9.29
C ARG A 49 -0.74 7.15 9.66
N SER A 50 -1.89 7.67 10.11
CA SER A 50 -3.07 6.87 10.42
C SER A 50 -3.60 6.16 9.16
N THR A 51 -4.39 5.10 9.36
CA THR A 51 -5.01 4.37 8.24
C THR A 51 -5.91 5.28 7.39
N GLU A 52 -6.58 6.24 8.02
CA GLU A 52 -7.46 7.20 7.35
C GLU A 52 -6.66 8.18 6.49
N GLU A 53 -5.56 8.73 7.02
CA GLU A 53 -4.65 9.60 6.26
C GLU A 53 -4.02 8.86 5.07
N ARG A 54 -3.66 7.58 5.23
CA ARG A 54 -3.14 6.76 4.14
C ARG A 54 -4.17 6.55 3.04
N ILE A 55 -5.43 6.28 3.41
CA ILE A 55 -6.53 6.10 2.45
C ILE A 55 -6.84 7.42 1.75
N ALA A 56 -6.88 8.54 2.48
CA ALA A 56 -7.09 9.87 1.91
C ALA A 56 -5.97 10.22 0.91
N LEU A 57 -4.72 10.01 1.30
CA LEU A 57 -3.57 10.23 0.42
C LEU A 57 -3.64 9.33 -0.83
N ALA A 58 -3.96 8.05 -0.67
CA ALA A 58 -4.12 7.12 -1.79
C ALA A 58 -5.20 7.60 -2.76
N LYS A 59 -6.37 8.02 -2.27
CA LYS A 59 -7.45 8.56 -3.11
C LYS A 59 -7.00 9.81 -3.89
N THR A 60 -6.31 10.74 -3.22
CA THR A 60 -5.82 11.97 -3.86
C THR A 60 -4.77 11.66 -4.93
N LEU A 61 -3.78 10.82 -4.61
CA LEU A 61 -2.72 10.45 -5.55
C LEU A 61 -3.27 9.68 -6.75
N THR A 62 -4.17 8.73 -6.52
CA THR A 62 -4.85 7.99 -7.60
C THR A 62 -5.64 8.96 -8.49
N THR A 63 -6.43 9.85 -7.90
CA THR A 63 -7.25 10.80 -8.69
C THR A 63 -6.37 11.74 -9.51
N LEU A 64 -5.32 12.30 -8.92
CA LEU A 64 -4.39 13.17 -9.64
C LEU A 64 -3.64 12.40 -10.74
N GLY A 65 -3.24 11.15 -10.47
CA GLY A 65 -2.56 10.29 -11.41
C GLY A 65 -3.39 9.95 -12.65
N PHE A 66 -4.72 9.88 -12.54
CA PHE A 66 -5.63 9.70 -13.68
C PHE A 66 -6.02 11.03 -14.35
N LEU A 67 -6.04 12.14 -13.60
CA LEU A 67 -6.38 13.46 -14.14
C LEU A 67 -5.34 13.95 -15.17
N ILE A 68 -4.05 13.67 -14.94
CA ILE A 68 -2.95 14.07 -15.82
C ILE A 68 -3.07 13.44 -17.23
N PRO A 69 -3.13 12.11 -17.41
CA PRO A 69 -3.29 11.52 -18.73
C PRO A 69 -4.63 11.90 -19.37
N ALA A 70 -5.71 12.06 -18.59
CA ALA A 70 -7.00 12.50 -19.11
C ALA A 70 -6.91 13.92 -19.71
N SER A 71 -6.27 14.86 -19.02
CA SER A 71 -6.11 16.24 -19.51
C SER A 71 -5.20 16.31 -20.73
N ILE A 72 -4.12 15.51 -20.76
CA ILE A 72 -3.22 15.43 -21.91
C ILE A 72 -3.97 14.93 -23.14
N VAL A 73 -4.64 13.79 -23.05
CA VAL A 73 -5.35 13.20 -24.21
C VAL A 73 -6.44 14.13 -24.73
N MET A 74 -7.21 14.75 -23.83
CA MET A 74 -8.23 15.71 -24.21
C MET A 74 -7.65 16.94 -24.90
N SER A 75 -6.52 17.46 -24.39
CA SER A 75 -5.84 18.61 -24.98
C SER A 75 -5.29 18.28 -26.37
N VAL A 76 -4.62 17.13 -26.51
CA VAL A 76 -4.04 16.68 -27.79
C VAL A 76 -5.14 16.55 -28.85
N ASP A 77 -6.25 15.89 -28.54
CA ASP A 77 -7.35 15.74 -29.50
C ASP A 77 -7.97 17.09 -29.87
N TRP A 78 -8.12 17.99 -28.89
CA TRP A 78 -8.60 19.35 -29.16
C TRP A 78 -7.67 20.12 -30.10
N PHE A 79 -6.36 20.09 -29.87
CA PHE A 79 -5.39 20.82 -30.71
C PHE A 79 -5.21 20.22 -32.10
N VAL A 80 -5.29 18.90 -32.23
CA VAL A 80 -5.09 18.20 -33.52
C VAL A 80 -6.38 18.21 -34.35
N SER A 81 -7.50 17.87 -33.74
CA SER A 81 -8.77 17.61 -34.44
C SER A 81 -9.75 18.77 -34.38
N GLY A 82 -9.54 19.73 -33.47
CA GLY A 82 -10.50 20.81 -33.19
C GLY A 82 -11.84 20.35 -32.60
N ARG A 83 -11.97 19.05 -32.30
CA ARG A 83 -13.17 18.36 -31.80
C ARG A 83 -12.76 17.18 -30.93
N LEU A 84 -13.59 16.81 -29.95
CA LEU A 84 -13.38 15.62 -29.14
C LEU A 84 -13.94 14.40 -29.87
N THR A 85 -13.06 13.57 -30.42
CA THR A 85 -13.43 12.39 -31.22
C THR A 85 -12.89 11.12 -30.58
N TRP A 86 -11.61 10.82 -30.75
CA TRP A 86 -10.96 9.62 -30.21
C TRP A 86 -10.65 9.76 -28.71
N SER A 87 -10.48 10.99 -28.21
CA SER A 87 -10.25 11.22 -26.77
C SER A 87 -11.41 10.75 -25.91
N LEU A 88 -12.65 10.77 -26.41
CA LEU A 88 -13.83 10.34 -25.64
C LEU A 88 -13.76 8.85 -25.27
N LEU A 89 -13.28 8.00 -26.19
CA LEU A 89 -13.06 6.58 -25.92
C LEU A 89 -11.99 6.39 -24.84
N VAL A 90 -10.86 7.10 -24.96
CA VAL A 90 -9.77 7.02 -24.00
C VAL A 90 -10.19 7.54 -22.62
N LEU A 91 -10.91 8.66 -22.57
CA LEU A 91 -11.46 9.23 -21.34
C LEU A 91 -12.42 8.27 -20.64
N SER A 92 -13.29 7.59 -21.40
CA SER A 92 -14.22 6.60 -20.86
C SER A 92 -13.48 5.45 -20.18
N CYS A 93 -12.42 4.94 -20.81
CA CYS A 93 -11.55 3.90 -20.23
C CYS A 93 -10.80 4.40 -18.99
N LEU A 94 -10.28 5.63 -19.02
CA LEU A 94 -9.58 6.23 -17.88
C LEU A 94 -10.51 6.44 -16.67
N VAL A 95 -11.75 6.90 -16.91
CA VAL A 95 -12.76 7.07 -15.85
C VAL A 95 -13.14 5.72 -15.25
N ALA A 96 -13.38 4.70 -16.08
CA ALA A 96 -13.68 3.36 -15.59
C ALA A 96 -12.51 2.76 -14.77
N ALA A 97 -11.27 2.93 -15.24
CA ALA A 97 -10.08 2.50 -14.51
C ALA A 97 -9.91 3.24 -13.17
N TRP A 98 -10.16 4.55 -13.16
CA TRP A 98 -10.15 5.36 -11.94
C TRP A 98 -11.21 4.89 -10.93
N LEU A 99 -12.43 4.61 -11.38
CA LEU A 99 -13.49 4.04 -10.54
C LEU A 99 -13.06 2.67 -9.98
N CYS A 100 -12.51 1.79 -10.80
CA CYS A 100 -11.99 0.49 -10.34
C CYS A 100 -10.91 0.63 -9.25
N ALA A 101 -10.09 1.68 -9.29
CA ALA A 101 -9.07 1.95 -8.28
C ALA A 101 -9.64 2.59 -6.99
N ILE A 102 -10.62 3.50 -7.10
CA ILE A 102 -11.19 4.23 -5.96
C ILE A 102 -12.23 3.40 -5.20
N LEU A 103 -13.05 2.62 -5.90
CA LEU A 103 -14.16 1.88 -5.30
C LEU A 103 -13.72 0.93 -4.16
N PRO A 104 -12.60 0.17 -4.26
CA PRO A 104 -12.10 -0.65 -3.15
C PRO A 104 -11.71 0.17 -1.91
N LEU A 105 -11.21 1.39 -2.11
CA LEU A 105 -10.83 2.33 -1.03
C LEU A 105 -12.05 2.99 -0.36
N VAL A 106 -13.20 3.02 -1.04
CA VAL A 106 -14.45 3.57 -0.51
C VAL A 106 -15.29 2.49 0.17
N PHE A 107 -15.39 1.31 -0.44
CA PHE A 107 -16.27 0.22 0.00
C PHE A 107 -15.56 -0.89 0.78
N THR A 108 -14.47 -0.57 1.49
CA THR A 108 -13.59 -1.54 2.16
C THR A 108 -14.33 -2.51 3.10
N ARG A 109 -15.44 -2.09 3.73
CA ARG A 109 -16.26 -2.95 4.62
C ARG A 109 -17.59 -3.42 4.00
N ARG A 110 -17.90 -3.03 2.76
CA ARG A 110 -19.18 -3.30 2.09
C ARG A 110 -18.94 -4.01 0.74
N PRO A 111 -18.59 -5.31 0.74
CA PRO A 111 -18.18 -6.01 -0.48
C PRO A 111 -19.32 -6.14 -1.50
N TYR A 112 -20.59 -6.24 -1.08
CA TYR A 112 -21.70 -6.24 -2.04
C TYR A 112 -21.85 -4.89 -2.74
N SER A 113 -21.72 -3.78 -2.01
CA SER A 113 -21.72 -2.44 -2.61
C SER A 113 -20.54 -2.26 -3.56
N LEU A 114 -19.36 -2.81 -3.23
CA LEU A 114 -18.19 -2.82 -4.11
C LEU A 114 -18.48 -3.59 -5.41
N ILE A 115 -19.00 -4.82 -5.30
CA ILE A 115 -19.31 -5.66 -6.46
C ILE A 115 -20.33 -4.98 -7.37
N VAL A 116 -21.45 -4.51 -6.82
CA VAL A 116 -22.48 -3.81 -7.60
C VAL A 116 -21.91 -2.58 -8.30
N SER A 117 -21.07 -1.80 -7.62
CA SER A 117 -20.45 -0.60 -8.21
C SER A 117 -19.47 -0.95 -9.33
N LEU A 118 -18.67 -2.01 -9.18
CA LEU A 118 -17.74 -2.49 -10.21
C LEU A 118 -18.48 -3.07 -11.42
N THR A 119 -19.52 -3.87 -11.20
CA THR A 119 -20.37 -4.40 -12.27
C THR A 119 -21.08 -3.28 -13.02
N ALA A 120 -21.62 -2.28 -12.32
CA ALA A 120 -22.21 -1.11 -12.95
C ALA A 120 -21.19 -0.29 -13.75
N THR A 121 -19.97 -0.13 -13.23
CA THR A 121 -18.88 0.56 -13.94
C THR A 121 -18.51 -0.17 -15.23
N ALA A 122 -18.39 -1.50 -15.18
CA ALA A 122 -18.09 -2.33 -16.35
C ALA A 122 -19.21 -2.25 -17.40
N GLY A 123 -20.47 -2.43 -17.00
CA GLY A 123 -21.61 -2.34 -17.93
C GLY A 123 -21.78 -0.94 -18.53
N ALA A 124 -21.52 0.12 -17.75
CA ALA A 124 -21.51 1.49 -18.27
C ALA A 124 -20.40 1.70 -19.32
N LEU A 125 -19.20 1.18 -19.06
CA LEU A 125 -18.09 1.24 -20.02
C LEU A 125 -18.43 0.51 -21.32
N GLU A 126 -18.97 -0.71 -21.24
CA GLU A 126 -19.40 -1.48 -22.43
C GLU A 126 -20.42 -0.69 -23.27
N PHE A 127 -21.41 -0.09 -22.62
CA PHE A 127 -22.42 0.74 -23.29
C PHE A 127 -21.80 1.96 -23.96
N ILE A 128 -20.90 2.67 -23.26
CA ILE A 128 -20.22 3.85 -23.81
C ILE A 128 -19.34 3.47 -25.00
N ILE A 129 -18.59 2.36 -24.92
CA ILE A 129 -17.77 1.86 -26.03
C ILE A 129 -18.67 1.48 -27.22
N GLY A 130 -19.76 0.76 -26.99
CA GLY A 130 -20.70 0.39 -28.06
C GLY A 130 -21.32 1.61 -28.74
N TYR A 131 -21.69 2.63 -27.98
CA TYR A 131 -22.22 3.88 -28.51
C TYR A 131 -21.16 4.66 -29.31
N LEU A 132 -19.96 4.85 -28.76
CA LEU A 132 -18.89 5.62 -29.41
C LEU A 132 -18.29 4.92 -30.62
N SER A 133 -18.29 3.58 -30.64
CA SER A 133 -17.85 2.78 -31.79
C SER A 133 -18.91 2.65 -32.89
N GLY A 134 -20.14 3.12 -32.65
CA GLY A 134 -21.26 3.01 -33.59
C GLY A 134 -21.85 1.61 -33.70
N ASN A 135 -21.44 0.67 -32.83
CA ASN A 135 -21.95 -0.70 -32.81
C ASN A 135 -22.38 -1.09 -31.40
N ILE A 136 -23.69 -1.03 -31.15
CA ILE A 136 -24.30 -1.40 -29.86
C ILE A 136 -24.88 -2.82 -29.85
N SER A 137 -24.87 -3.52 -30.99
CA SER A 137 -25.60 -4.78 -31.15
C SER A 137 -25.05 -5.91 -30.28
N TRP A 138 -23.80 -5.82 -29.84
CA TRP A 138 -23.16 -6.81 -28.95
C TRP A 138 -23.34 -6.50 -27.46
N VAL A 139 -23.69 -5.26 -27.10
CA VAL A 139 -23.75 -4.81 -25.70
C VAL A 139 -24.89 -5.50 -24.96
N LEU A 140 -26.11 -5.47 -25.51
CA LEU A 140 -27.28 -6.04 -24.86
C LEU A 140 -27.31 -7.59 -24.85
N PRO A 141 -27.03 -8.30 -25.96
CA PRO A 141 -27.09 -9.76 -25.95
C PRO A 141 -25.82 -10.43 -25.40
N GLY A 142 -24.69 -9.73 -25.37
CA GLY A 142 -23.39 -10.28 -24.98
C GLY A 142 -22.80 -9.59 -23.75
N GLY A 143 -22.44 -8.31 -23.89
CA GLY A 143 -21.70 -7.56 -22.87
C GLY A 143 -22.39 -7.56 -21.50
N ILE A 144 -23.62 -7.02 -21.44
CA ILE A 144 -24.39 -6.88 -20.21
C ILE A 144 -24.67 -8.24 -19.53
N PRO A 145 -25.10 -9.30 -20.25
CA PRO A 145 -25.25 -10.63 -19.64
C PRO A 145 -23.95 -11.18 -19.04
N ILE A 146 -22.81 -11.01 -19.72
CA ILE A 146 -21.51 -11.49 -19.25
C ILE A 146 -21.07 -10.71 -18.00
N THR A 147 -21.20 -9.37 -18.01
CA THR A 147 -20.82 -8.54 -16.86
C THR A 147 -21.72 -8.78 -15.66
N LEU A 148 -23.03 -8.94 -15.86
CA LEU A 148 -23.96 -9.33 -14.81
C LEU A 148 -23.62 -10.71 -14.23
N LEU A 149 -23.34 -11.69 -15.08
CA LEU A 149 -22.95 -13.03 -14.62
C LEU A 149 -21.68 -12.97 -13.77
N GLY A 150 -20.67 -12.21 -14.20
CA GLY A 150 -19.45 -11.98 -13.42
C GLY A 150 -19.73 -11.34 -12.05
N GLY A 151 -20.61 -10.33 -12.02
CA GLY A 151 -21.05 -9.70 -10.77
C GLY A 151 -21.79 -10.66 -9.83
N VAL A 152 -22.69 -11.47 -10.36
CA VAL A 152 -23.43 -12.48 -9.59
C VAL A 152 -22.47 -13.54 -9.04
N LEU A 153 -21.55 -14.05 -9.85
CA LEU A 153 -20.55 -15.02 -9.41
C LEU A 153 -19.64 -14.44 -8.31
N ALA A 154 -19.16 -13.21 -8.47
CA ALA A 154 -18.41 -12.52 -7.42
C ALA A 154 -19.23 -12.38 -6.13
N GLY A 155 -20.52 -12.04 -6.25
CA GLY A 155 -21.45 -11.97 -5.13
C GLY A 155 -21.63 -13.32 -4.42
N LEU A 156 -21.79 -14.39 -5.19
CA LEU A 156 -21.88 -15.76 -4.67
C LEU A 156 -20.59 -16.18 -3.97
N ILE A 157 -19.43 -15.89 -4.54
CA ILE A 157 -18.13 -16.18 -3.90
C ILE A 157 -18.03 -15.44 -2.56
N VAL A 158 -18.39 -14.16 -2.50
CA VAL A 158 -18.39 -13.40 -1.24
C VAL A 158 -19.40 -13.97 -0.23
N LEU A 159 -20.60 -14.35 -0.68
CA LEU A 159 -21.62 -15.00 0.16
C LEU A 159 -21.08 -16.29 0.76
N LEU A 160 -20.52 -17.18 -0.07
CA LEU A 160 -19.96 -18.46 0.33
C LEU A 160 -18.76 -18.27 1.25
N ALA A 161 -17.82 -17.38 0.93
CA ALA A 161 -16.68 -17.08 1.79
C ALA A 161 -17.10 -16.55 3.16
N ARG A 162 -18.14 -15.70 3.22
CA ARG A 162 -18.69 -15.20 4.49
C ARG A 162 -19.42 -16.29 5.26
N LYS A 163 -20.17 -17.18 4.61
CA LYS A 163 -20.81 -18.33 5.26
C LYS A 163 -19.77 -19.34 5.75
N ALA A 164 -18.74 -19.64 4.96
CA ALA A 164 -17.64 -20.53 5.33
C ALA A 164 -16.85 -20.00 6.54
N LYS A 165 -16.55 -18.69 6.57
CA LYS A 165 -15.96 -18.04 7.77
C LYS A 165 -16.86 -18.15 9.01
N ARG A 166 -18.19 -18.13 8.86
CA ARG A 166 -19.14 -18.37 9.97
C ARG A 166 -19.26 -19.84 10.36
N LEU A 167 -19.07 -20.76 9.41
CA LEU A 167 -19.12 -22.21 9.62
C LEU A 167 -17.82 -22.78 10.23
N GLY A 168 -16.82 -21.94 10.44
CA GLY A 168 -15.55 -22.32 11.01
C GLY A 168 -14.50 -22.54 9.92
N SER A 169 -13.51 -21.65 9.88
CA SER A 169 -12.27 -21.78 9.10
C SER A 169 -11.55 -23.12 9.29
N ASN A 170 -11.94 -23.90 10.31
CA ASN A 170 -11.44 -25.24 10.58
C ASN A 170 -11.80 -26.21 9.44
N LEU A 171 -13.02 -26.20 8.88
CA LEU A 171 -13.41 -27.24 7.91
C LEU A 171 -12.60 -27.15 6.60
N ALA A 172 -12.34 -25.94 6.11
CA ALA A 172 -11.49 -25.74 4.94
C ALA A 172 -10.01 -26.11 5.20
N SER A 173 -9.53 -25.88 6.44
CA SER A 173 -8.20 -26.34 6.87
C SER A 173 -8.13 -27.86 6.98
N TRP A 174 -9.18 -28.52 7.48
CA TRP A 174 -9.26 -29.98 7.60
C TRP A 174 -9.32 -30.66 6.22
N ILE A 175 -10.03 -30.08 5.26
CA ILE A 175 -10.08 -30.60 3.89
C ILE A 175 -8.72 -30.49 3.20
N LEU A 176 -8.00 -29.37 3.39
CA LEU A 176 -6.65 -29.19 2.83
C LEU A 176 -5.61 -30.09 3.52
N LEU A 177 -5.70 -30.27 4.84
CA LEU A 177 -4.84 -31.19 5.60
C LEU A 177 -5.13 -32.67 5.30
N ALA A 178 -6.35 -33.02 4.89
CA ALA A 178 -6.69 -34.39 4.50
C ALA A 178 -6.21 -34.74 3.07
N LEU A 179 -5.82 -33.75 2.28
CA LEU A 179 -5.33 -33.91 0.90
C LEU A 179 -3.79 -33.89 0.79
N THR A 180 -3.09 -33.53 1.87
CA THR A 180 -1.62 -33.57 1.99
C THR A 180 -1.17 -34.77 2.81
#